data_AF-A0A661RJR0-F1
#
_entry.id   AF-A0A661RJR0-F1
#
_cell.length_a   1.000
_cell.length_b   1.000
_cell.length_c   1.000
_cell.angle_alpha   90.00
_cell.angle_beta   90.00
_cell.angle_gamma   90.00
#
_symmetry.space_group_name_H-M   'P 1'
#
loop_
_entity.id
_entity.type
_entity.pdbx_description
1 polymer ?
#
loop_
_entity_poly.entity_id
_entity_poly.type
_entity_poly.pdbx_seq_one_letter_code
_entity_poly.pdbx_strand_id
1 'polypeptide(L)' 'MEGSELSVKIEYPPCKSACPIVTDAREYVQLIAERKFEAALVAVREQNPLPRTCGRICTHPCETACKRGQVDEPIAIAA' A
#
# COMPACT_ATOMS: atom_id res chain seq x y z
N MET A 1 -39.36 -7.98 -3.33
CA MET A 1 -38.91 -7.15 -4.46
C MET A 1 -38.89 -5.74 -3.92
N GLU A 2 -37.77 -5.07 -3.65
CA GLU A 2 -36.38 -5.24 -4.08
C GLU A 2 -35.42 -4.99 -2.90
N GLY A 3 -34.30 -5.69 -2.89
CA GLY A 3 -33.18 -5.37 -2.00
C GLY A 3 -32.42 -4.15 -2.53
N SER A 4 -32.22 -3.14 -1.69
CA SER A 4 -31.37 -1.99 -2.00
C SER A 4 -30.07 -2.06 -1.18
N GLU A 5 -29.07 -2.63 -1.86
CA GLU A 5 -27.62 -2.38 -1.77
C GLU A 5 -27.10 -1.64 -0.52
N LEU A 6 -26.48 -2.41 0.37
CA LEU A 6 -25.50 -1.92 1.33
C LEU A 6 -24.32 -1.31 0.53
N SER A 7 -24.32 0.01 0.34
CA SER A 7 -23.21 0.74 -0.26
C SER A 7 -22.03 0.82 0.72
N VAL A 8 -21.30 -0.29 0.86
CA VAL A 8 -20.01 -0.30 1.54
C VAL A 8 -19.05 0.53 0.70
N LYS A 9 -18.85 1.79 1.09
CA LYS A 9 -17.77 2.63 0.51
C LYS A 9 -16.45 1.97 0.88
N ILE A 10 -15.84 1.27 -0.08
CA ILE A 10 -14.50 0.71 0.07
C ILE A 10 -13.52 1.88 0.03
N GLU A 11 -13.26 2.47 1.19
CA GLU A 11 -12.26 3.53 1.34
C GLU A 11 -10.88 2.89 1.52
N TYR A 12 -10.01 3.05 0.52
CA TYR A 12 -8.64 2.57 0.63
C TYR A 12 -7.86 3.37 1.69
N PRO A 13 -6.86 2.74 2.34
CA PRO A 13 -5.91 3.47 3.17
C PRO A 13 -5.28 4.64 2.41
N PRO A 14 -4.96 5.76 3.06
CA PRO A 14 -4.49 6.96 2.37
C PRO A 14 -3.20 6.72 1.55
N CYS A 15 -2.31 5.84 2.01
CA CYS A 15 -1.12 5.45 1.26
C CYS A 15 -1.45 4.70 -0.05
N LYS A 16 -2.50 3.87 -0.06
CA LYS A 16 -2.97 3.14 -1.23
C LYS A 16 -3.73 4.07 -2.18
N SER A 17 -4.57 4.96 -1.64
CA SER A 17 -5.27 6.00 -2.40
C SER A 17 -4.31 6.98 -3.09
N ALA A 18 -3.17 7.28 -2.47
CA ALA A 18 -2.15 8.17 -3.02
C ALA A 18 -1.24 7.48 -4.06
N CYS A 19 -1.24 6.15 -4.13
CA CYS A 19 -0.40 5.40 -5.07
C CYS A 19 -1.04 5.39 -6.47
N PRO A 20 -0.36 5.87 -7.53
CA PRO A 20 -0.92 5.90 -8.89
C PRO A 20 -1.27 4.52 -9.46
N ILE A 21 -0.58 3.47 -8.98
CA ILE A 21 -0.80 2.08 -9.38
C ILE A 21 -1.52 1.27 -8.29
N VAL A 22 -2.05 1.96 -7.27
CA VAL A 22 -2.89 1.40 -6.21
C VAL A 22 -2.23 0.24 -5.45
N THR A 23 -0.88 0.27 -5.34
CA THR A 23 -0.11 -0.75 -4.62
C THR A 23 -0.53 -0.85 -3.15
N ASP A 24 -0.75 -2.06 -2.65
CA ASP A 24 -1.04 -2.31 -1.24
C ASP A 24 0.23 -2.33 -0.36
N ALA A 25 0.67 -1.15 0.05
CA ALA A 25 1.81 -0.99 0.97
C ALA A 25 1.61 -1.67 2.32
N ARG A 26 0.36 -1.78 2.80
CA ARG A 26 0.08 -2.36 4.11
C ARG A 26 0.33 -3.87 4.09
N GLU A 27 -0.10 -4.53 3.02
CA GLU A 27 0.00 -5.99 2.90
C GLU A 27 1.45 -6.47 2.91
N TYR A 28 2.29 -6.01 1.97
CA TYR A 28 3.66 -6.52 1.90
C TYR A 28 4.52 -6.04 3.08
N VAL A 29 4.28 -4.85 3.65
CA VAL A 29 5.00 -4.39 4.85
C VAL A 29 4.66 -5.27 6.06
N GLN A 30 3.39 -5.66 6.21
CA GLN A 30 2.98 -6.60 7.26
C GLN A 30 3.65 -7.97 7.07
N LEU A 31 3.68 -8.49 5.84
CA LEU A 31 4.35 -9.75 5.52
C LEU A 31 5.87 -9.70 5.79
N ILE A 32 6.51 -8.56 5.51
CA ILE A 32 7.92 -8.31 5.87
C ILE A 32 8.11 -8.33 7.39
N ALA A 33 7.22 -7.68 8.14
CA ALA A 33 7.27 -7.67 9.62
C ALA A 33 7.12 -9.09 10.20
N GLU A 34 6.35 -9.95 9.54
CA GLU A 34 6.18 -11.37 9.88
C GLU A 34 7.29 -12.28 9.33
N ARG A 35 8.32 -11.72 8.67
CA ARG A 35 9.42 -12.45 8.01
C ARG A 35 8.96 -13.40 6.89
N LYS A 36 7.82 -13.13 6.26
CA LYS A 36 7.27 -13.87 5.11
C LYS A 36 7.68 -13.19 3.79
N PHE A 37 8.97 -13.19 3.48
CA PHE A 37 9.52 -12.37 2.39
C PHE A 37 9.04 -12.80 1.00
N GLU A 38 8.88 -14.10 0.75
CA GLU A 38 8.39 -14.61 -0.53
C GLU A 38 6.95 -14.16 -0.78
N ALA A 39 6.09 -14.26 0.24
CA ALA A 39 4.71 -13.80 0.16
C ALA A 39 4.65 -12.27 -0.04
N ALA A 40 5.50 -11.51 0.66
CA ALA A 40 5.60 -10.06 0.47
C ALA A 40 5.99 -9.70 -0.97
N LEU A 41 6.96 -10.43 -1.54
CA LEU A 41 7.43 -10.23 -2.90
C LEU A 41 6.35 -10.57 -3.94
N VAL A 42 5.55 -11.60 -3.70
CA VAL A 42 4.38 -11.92 -4.55
C VAL A 42 3.36 -10.80 -4.43
N ALA A 43 2.95 -10.43 -3.21
CA ALA A 43 1.93 -9.42 -2.95
C ALA A 43 2.26 -8.06 -3.62
N VAL A 44 3.50 -7.56 -3.49
CA VAL A 44 3.87 -6.30 -4.15
C VAL A 44 3.87 -6.40 -5.67
N ARG A 45 4.20 -7.58 -6.23
CA ARG A 45 4.28 -7.83 -7.67
C ARG A 45 2.93 -7.98 -8.35
N GLU A 46 1.87 -8.30 -7.62
CA GLU A 46 0.50 -8.35 -8.15
C GLU A 46 0.11 -7.04 -8.84
N GLN A 47 0.57 -5.91 -8.31
CA GLN A 47 0.23 -4.57 -8.81
C GLN A 47 1.45 -3.84 -9.38
N ASN A 48 2.64 -4.08 -8.84
CA ASN A 48 3.86 -3.42 -9.26
C ASN A 48 4.87 -4.45 -9.81
N PRO A 49 5.00 -4.63 -11.14
CA PRO A 49 5.95 -5.57 -11.72
C PRO A 49 7.42 -5.15 -11.53
N LEU A 50 7.67 -3.88 -11.17
CA LEU A 50 9.00 -3.29 -11.04
C LEU A 50 9.23 -2.69 -9.64
N PRO A 51 8.98 -3.43 -8.54
CA PRO A 51 8.95 -2.87 -7.20
C PRO A 51 10.32 -2.31 -6.80
N ARG A 52 11.41 -2.97 -7.23
CA ARG A 52 12.78 -2.51 -7.00
C ARG A 52 13.12 -1.19 -7.70
N THR A 53 12.60 -0.99 -8.91
CA THR A 53 12.85 0.25 -9.66
C THR A 53 11.98 1.37 -9.11
N CYS A 54 10.69 1.11 -8.91
CA CYS A 54 9.76 2.06 -8.30
C CYS A 54 10.21 2.51 -6.91
N GLY A 55 10.74 1.62 -6.07
CA GLY A 55 11.29 1.99 -4.76
C GLY A 55 12.44 3.00 -4.81
N ARG A 56 13.13 3.14 -5.95
CA ARG A 56 14.27 4.06 -6.11
C ARG A 56 13.93 5.35 -6.84
N ILE A 57 12.95 5.33 -7.74
CA ILE A 57 12.67 6.44 -8.66
C ILE A 57 11.32 7.11 -8.42
N CYS A 58 10.45 6.51 -7.60
CA CYS A 58 9.16 7.09 -7.28
C CYS A 58 9.35 8.38 -6.47
N THR A 59 8.34 9.26 -6.50
CA THR A 59 8.26 10.44 -5.63
C THR A 59 7.59 10.11 -4.28
N HIS A 60 7.24 8.84 -4.06
CA HIS A 60 6.69 8.29 -2.82
C HIS A 60 5.47 9.06 -2.26
N PRO A 61 4.42 9.33 -3.05
CA PRO A 61 3.21 9.99 -2.54
C PRO A 61 2.50 9.20 -1.43
N CYS A 62 2.71 7.87 -1.40
CA CYS A 62 2.23 6.98 -0.35
C CYS A 62 2.85 7.26 1.03
N GLU A 63 4.09 7.75 1.09
CA GLU A 63 4.77 8.14 2.33
C GLU A 63 4.24 9.49 2.81
N THR A 64 4.10 10.47 1.91
CA THR A 64 3.50 11.77 2.21
C THR A 64 2.07 11.64 2.75
N ALA A 65 1.28 10.73 2.21
CA ALA A 65 -0.09 10.46 2.65
C ALA A 65 -0.16 9.46 3.84
N CYS A 66 0.97 9.00 4.39
CA CYS A 66 0.97 7.96 5.40
C CYS A 66 0.31 8.44 6.70
N LYS A 67 -0.73 7.74 7.15
CA LYS A 67 -1.45 8.05 8.40
C LYS A 67 -0.52 8.06 9.62
N ARG A 68 0.57 7.27 9.59
CA ARG A 68 1.54 7.20 10.69
C ARG A 68 2.26 8.53 10.94
N GLY A 69 2.44 9.35 9.90
CA GLY A 69 3.00 10.70 10.03
C GLY A 69 2.12 11.68 10.83
N GLN A 70 0.90 11.30 11.20
CA GLN A 70 0.07 12.06 12.15
C GLN A 70 0.35 11.72 13.62
N VAL A 71 1.08 10.64 13.87
CA VAL A 71 1.45 10.15 15.21
C VAL A 71 2.92 10.40 15.46
N ASP A 72 3.77 9.95 14.54
CA ASP A 72 5.23 10.12 14.57
C ASP A 72 5.77 10.33 13.14
N GLU A 73 6.37 9.31 12.53
CA GLU A 73 7.06 9.38 11.25
C GLU A 73 6.35 8.47 10.23
N PRO A 74 6.20 8.91 8.97
CA PRO A 74 5.74 8.04 7.90
C PRO A 74 6.56 6.75 7.80
N ILE A 75 5.90 5.65 7.44
CA ILE A 75 6.61 4.42 7.11
C ILE A 75 7.42 4.64 5.84
N ALA A 76 8.71 4.30 5.88
CA ALA A 76 9.57 4.24 4.71
C ALA A 76 9.13 3.05 3.82
N ILE A 77 8.30 3.35 2.83
CA ILE A 77 7.77 2.40 1.84
C ILE A 77 8.80 2.18 0.72
N ALA A 78 9.71 3.13 0.50
CA ALA A 78 10.77 3.10 -0.49
C ALA A 78 11.90 2.07 -0.23
N ALA A 79 12.00 1.56 1.00
CA ALA A 79 13.19 0.86 1.52
C ALA A 79 13.35 -0.59 1.02
#